data_AF-A0A8F7Q1M0-F1
#
_entry.id   AF-A0A8F7Q1M0-F1
#
_cell.length_a   1.000
_cell.length_b   1.000
_cell.length_c   1.000
_cell.angle_alpha   90.00
_cell.angle_beta   90.00
_cell.angle_gamma   90.00
#
_symmetry.space_group_name_H-M   'P 1'
#
loop_
_entity.id
_entity.type
_entity.pdbx_description
1 polymer ?
#
loop_
_entity_poly.entity_id
_entity_poly.type
_entity_poly.pdbx_seq_one_letter_code
_entity_poly.pdbx_strand_id
1 'polypeptide(L)'
;MTKKKTFAPFPYLASIVFLPWWISFSFNKSIKSWVSNWWTTSKSETFLNDIQEKKILDKFIELEELFFLDEMIKEYPETHIQKLRIGIHEETIQLVKMHNEGHIHTILHFSTNIISFAILSGYSILCNEELAILNSWVREFLYNLSDTIKAFSILLLTDFCIGFHSPRGWKLIISFVYKDFGFSHNDQILSVLVSIFPVILDTFFKYWIFHYLNRVSPSLVVIYHSMKD
;
A
#
# COMPACT_ATOMS: atom_id res chain seq x y z
N MET A 1 22.51 8.66 42.66
CA MET A 1 22.22 8.71 41.21
C MET A 1 22.43 7.34 40.61
N THR A 2 21.35 6.58 40.43
CA THR A 2 21.36 5.24 39.86
C THR A 2 21.64 5.32 38.35
N LYS A 3 22.75 4.72 37.91
CA LYS A 3 23.04 4.50 36.48
C LYS A 3 21.92 3.63 35.90
N LYS A 4 20.94 4.24 35.22
CA LYS A 4 20.01 3.51 34.37
C LYS A 4 20.86 2.83 33.28
N LYS A 5 20.87 1.49 33.27
CA LYS A 5 21.45 0.71 32.17
C LYS A 5 20.83 1.23 30.88
N THR A 6 21.65 1.78 29.98
CA THR A 6 21.27 2.12 28.62
C THR A 6 20.85 0.83 27.94
N PHE A 7 19.54 0.54 27.98
CA PHE A 7 18.99 -0.51 27.14
C PHE A 7 19.31 -0.14 25.69
N ALA A 8 19.88 -1.07 24.95
CA ALA A 8 20.08 -0.88 23.52
C ALA A 8 18.72 -0.53 22.89
N PRO A 9 18.64 0.41 21.93
CA PRO A 9 17.39 0.76 21.25
C PRO A 9 16.86 -0.36 20.33
N PHE A 10 17.63 -1.45 20.17
CA PHE A 10 17.31 -2.58 19.31
C PHE A 10 15.94 -3.24 19.59
N PRO A 11 15.58 -3.61 20.84
CA PRO A 11 14.24 -4.11 21.18
C PRO A 11 13.10 -3.16 20.79
N TYR A 12 13.33 -1.85 20.88
CA TYR A 12 12.32 -0.85 20.53
C TYR A 12 12.14 -0.73 19.01
N LEU A 13 13.24 -0.74 18.25
CA LEU A 13 13.20 -0.82 16.78
C LEU A 13 12.51 -2.10 16.30
N ALA A 14 12.83 -3.23 16.92
CA ALA A 14 12.15 -4.49 16.64
C ALA A 14 10.64 -4.37 16.94
N SER A 15 10.26 -3.78 18.08
CA SER A 15 8.85 -3.54 18.42
C SER A 15 8.13 -2.75 17.33
N ILE A 16 8.67 -1.61 16.87
CA ILE A 16 8.04 -0.80 15.81
C ILE A 16 7.80 -1.59 14.53
N VAL A 17 8.73 -2.47 14.14
CA VAL A 17 8.62 -3.24 12.89
C VAL A 17 7.64 -4.41 13.02
N PHE A 18 7.68 -5.14 14.14
CA PHE A 18 6.90 -6.36 14.32
C PHE A 18 5.49 -6.14 14.87
N LEU A 19 5.26 -5.03 15.57
CA LEU A 19 3.98 -4.73 16.24
C LEU A 19 2.82 -4.51 15.25
N PRO A 20 2.98 -3.82 14.10
CA PRO A 20 1.94 -3.75 13.06
C PRO A 20 1.56 -5.12 12.50
N TRP A 21 2.54 -6.00 12.31
CA TRP A 21 2.32 -7.36 11.82
C TRP A 21 1.56 -8.20 12.86
N TRP A 22 1.93 -8.08 14.14
CA TRP A 22 1.24 -8.76 15.24
C TRP A 22 -0.20 -8.30 15.43
N ILE A 23 -0.47 -6.99 15.25
CA ILE A 23 -1.81 -6.43 15.26
C ILE A 23 -2.62 -7.00 14.09
N SER A 24 -2.07 -6.98 12.88
CA SER A 24 -2.77 -7.53 11.70
C SER A 24 -3.11 -9.00 11.91
N PHE A 25 -2.16 -9.80 12.41
CA PHE A 25 -2.38 -11.22 12.71
C PHE A 25 -3.49 -11.43 13.76
N SER A 26 -3.47 -10.66 14.84
CA SER A 26 -4.38 -10.85 15.99
C SER A 26 -5.80 -10.33 15.69
N PHE A 27 -5.92 -9.19 15.00
CA PHE A 27 -7.20 -8.53 14.78
C PHE A 27 -7.90 -8.98 13.49
N ASN A 28 -7.20 -9.57 12.51
CA ASN A 28 -7.80 -10.00 11.25
C ASN A 28 -8.99 -10.94 11.48
N LYS A 29 -8.88 -11.93 12.39
CA LYS A 29 -9.98 -12.86 12.68
C LYS A 29 -11.22 -12.15 13.25
N SER A 30 -11.02 -11.22 14.19
CA SER A 30 -12.10 -10.48 14.84
C SER A 30 -12.76 -9.47 13.90
N ILE A 31 -11.95 -8.72 13.15
CA ILE A 31 -12.42 -7.78 12.12
C ILE A 31 -13.17 -8.56 11.03
N LYS A 32 -12.69 -9.74 10.61
CA LYS A 32 -13.38 -10.59 9.63
C LYS A 32 -14.79 -10.93 10.07
N SER A 33 -14.95 -11.41 11.30
CA SER A 33 -16.25 -11.76 11.84
C SER A 33 -17.17 -10.54 11.99
N TRP A 34 -16.62 -9.39 12.35
CA TRP A 34 -17.42 -8.17 12.51
C TRP A 34 -17.84 -7.58 11.16
N VAL A 35 -16.92 -7.47 10.20
CA VAL A 35 -17.19 -6.99 8.84
C VAL A 35 -18.14 -7.94 8.12
N SER A 36 -17.99 -9.26 8.26
CA SER A 36 -18.93 -10.20 7.64
C SER A 36 -20.33 -10.06 8.22
N ASN A 37 -20.46 -9.97 9.55
CA ASN A 37 -21.75 -9.81 10.21
C ASN A 37 -22.40 -8.47 9.84
N TRP A 38 -21.63 -7.38 9.86
CA TRP A 38 -22.09 -6.06 9.46
C TRP A 38 -22.50 -6.01 7.98
N TRP A 39 -21.75 -6.66 7.10
CA TRP A 39 -22.10 -6.79 5.69
C TRP A 39 -23.38 -7.61 5.47
N THR A 40 -23.59 -8.68 6.24
CA THR A 40 -24.84 -9.46 6.17
C THR A 40 -26.05 -8.71 6.72
N THR A 41 -25.87 -7.85 7.73
CA THR A 41 -26.95 -7.06 8.34
C THR A 41 -27.26 -5.78 7.56
N SER A 42 -26.26 -5.16 6.92
CA SER A 42 -26.43 -3.95 6.10
C SER A 42 -26.94 -4.22 4.68
N LYS A 43 -27.07 -5.50 4.29
CA LYS A 43 -27.54 -5.98 2.99
C LYS A 43 -29.01 -5.66 2.66
N SER A 44 -29.65 -4.70 3.33
CA SER A 44 -31.03 -4.27 3.04
C SER A 44 -31.15 -3.33 1.85
N GLU A 45 -30.06 -2.72 1.37
CA GLU A 45 -30.09 -1.89 0.15
C GLU A 45 -28.85 -2.17 -0.70
N THR A 46 -29.06 -2.43 -1.99
CA THR A 46 -28.06 -2.75 -3.01
C THR A 46 -27.08 -1.59 -3.19
N PHE A 47 -26.03 -1.56 -2.36
CA PHE A 47 -24.96 -0.57 -2.40
C PHE A 47 -23.90 -0.95 -3.47
N LEU A 48 -24.33 -1.14 -4.71
CA LEU A 48 -23.41 -1.16 -5.85
C LEU A 48 -23.27 0.26 -6.36
N ASN A 49 -22.04 0.76 -6.46
CA ASN A 49 -21.78 2.04 -7.12
C ASN A 49 -22.10 1.90 -8.63
N ASP A 50 -22.63 2.93 -9.30
CA ASP A 50 -23.06 2.86 -10.71
C ASP A 50 -21.96 2.31 -11.65
N ILE A 51 -20.70 2.60 -11.33
CA ILE A 51 -19.51 2.11 -12.05
C ILE A 51 -19.35 0.58 -11.91
N GLN A 52 -19.67 0.03 -10.74
CA GLN A 52 -19.57 -1.40 -10.46
C GLN A 52 -20.73 -2.17 -11.10
N GLU A 53 -21.94 -1.62 -11.06
CA GLU A 53 -23.09 -2.22 -11.74
C GLU A 53 -22.83 -2.35 -13.24
N LYS A 54 -22.34 -1.27 -13.88
CA LYS A 54 -21.97 -1.30 -15.29
C LYS A 54 -20.89 -2.36 -15.61
N LYS A 55 -19.88 -2.50 -14.75
CA LYS A 55 -18.82 -3.50 -14.93
C LYS A 55 -19.32 -4.94 -14.76
N ILE A 56 -20.29 -5.17 -13.88
CA ILE A 56 -20.95 -6.47 -13.72
C ILE A 56 -21.82 -6.75 -14.94
N LEU A 57 -22.53 -5.75 -15.46
CA LEU A 57 -23.36 -5.84 -16.66
C LEU A 57 -22.51 -6.17 -17.90
N ASP A 58 -21.38 -5.47 -18.09
CA ASP A 58 -20.47 -5.72 -19.23
C ASP A 58 -19.93 -7.16 -19.18
N LYS A 59 -19.54 -7.66 -18.00
CA LYS A 59 -19.12 -9.05 -17.83
C LYS A 59 -20.24 -10.06 -18.06
N PHE A 60 -21.48 -9.68 -17.74
CA PHE A 60 -22.65 -10.52 -18.00
C PHE A 60 -22.90 -10.65 -19.51
N ILE A 61 -22.82 -9.53 -20.25
CA ILE A 61 -22.93 -9.51 -21.71
C ILE A 61 -21.80 -10.33 -22.34
N GLU A 62 -20.56 -10.19 -21.87
CA GLU A 62 -19.41 -10.98 -22.37
C GLU A 62 -19.59 -12.49 -22.15
N LEU A 63 -20.15 -12.89 -21.00
CA LEU A 63 -20.50 -14.29 -20.72
C LEU A 63 -21.64 -14.79 -21.62
N GLU A 64 -22.68 -13.98 -21.80
CA GLU A 64 -23.81 -14.30 -22.68
C GLU A 64 -23.34 -14.51 -24.14
N GLU A 65 -22.46 -13.63 -24.63
CA GLU A 65 -21.86 -13.75 -25.97
C GLU A 65 -20.99 -15.02 -26.11
N LEU A 66 -20.15 -15.33 -25.12
CA LEU A 66 -19.33 -16.55 -25.10
C LEU A 66 -20.19 -17.82 -25.13
N PHE A 67 -21.27 -17.86 -24.35
CA PHE A 67 -22.17 -19.00 -24.33
C PHE A 67 -22.99 -19.13 -25.62
N PHE A 68 -23.42 -18.00 -26.21
CA PHE A 68 -24.12 -18.00 -27.50
C PHE A 68 -23.23 -18.54 -28.64
N LEU A 69 -21.94 -18.21 -28.62
CA LEU A 69 -20.96 -18.77 -29.55
C LEU A 69 -20.77 -20.29 -29.36
N ASP A 70 -20.68 -20.78 -28.12
CA ASP A 70 -20.59 -22.23 -27.84
C ASP A 70 -21.85 -23.00 -28.31
N GLU A 71 -23.03 -22.37 -28.20
CA GLU A 71 -24.28 -22.97 -28.67
C GLU A 71 -24.38 -23.00 -30.20
N MET A 72 -23.92 -21.96 -30.91
CA MET A 72 -23.84 -21.96 -32.37
C MET A 72 -22.88 -23.03 -32.93
N ILE A 73 -21.90 -23.48 -32.14
CA ILE A 73 -20.97 -24.54 -32.51
C ILE A 73 -21.61 -25.94 -32.31
N LYS A 74 -22.67 -26.06 -31.50
CA LYS A 74 -23.34 -27.34 -31.19
C LYS A 74 -24.51 -27.61 -32.14
N GLU A 75 -24.56 -28.82 -32.69
CA GLU A 75 -25.43 -29.21 -33.81
C GLU A 75 -26.91 -29.50 -33.43
N TYR A 76 -27.31 -29.44 -32.15
CA TYR A 76 -28.69 -29.78 -31.68
C TYR A 76 -29.20 -28.88 -30.53
N PRO A 77 -30.27 -28.06 -30.71
CA PRO A 77 -30.61 -26.98 -29.75
C PRO A 77 -31.83 -27.23 -28.82
N GLU A 78 -32.63 -28.28 -29.00
CA GLU A 78 -34.05 -28.24 -28.57
C GLU A 78 -34.39 -28.45 -27.08
N THR A 79 -33.41 -28.58 -26.17
CA THR A 79 -33.69 -28.59 -24.70
C THR A 79 -32.72 -27.76 -23.87
N HIS A 80 -31.80 -27.03 -24.53
CA HIS A 80 -30.65 -26.41 -23.88
C HIS A 80 -30.96 -25.03 -23.28
N ILE A 81 -31.87 -24.26 -23.87
CA ILE A 81 -32.13 -22.84 -23.51
C ILE A 81 -32.53 -22.64 -22.04
N GLN A 82 -33.38 -23.51 -21.47
CA GLN A 82 -33.75 -23.40 -20.05
C GLN A 82 -32.60 -23.78 -19.11
N LYS A 83 -31.84 -24.82 -19.47
CA LYS A 83 -30.65 -25.25 -18.73
C LYS A 83 -29.53 -24.20 -18.80
N LEU A 84 -29.45 -23.50 -19.92
CA LEU A 84 -28.53 -22.41 -20.20
C LEU A 84 -28.88 -21.16 -19.37
N ARG A 85 -30.16 -20.80 -19.27
CA ARG A 85 -30.62 -19.72 -18.37
C ARG A 85 -30.29 -20.01 -16.91
N ILE A 86 -30.43 -21.27 -16.47
CA ILE A 86 -30.09 -21.70 -15.12
C ILE A 86 -28.57 -21.67 -14.91
N GLY A 87 -27.79 -22.15 -15.88
CA GLY A 87 -26.31 -22.12 -15.83
C GLY A 87 -25.75 -20.69 -15.77
N ILE A 88 -26.23 -19.80 -16.65
CA ILE A 88 -25.86 -18.37 -16.62
C ILE A 88 -26.25 -17.75 -15.28
N HIS A 89 -27.43 -18.10 -14.73
CA HIS A 89 -27.86 -17.56 -13.44
C HIS A 89 -26.98 -18.06 -12.29
N GLU A 90 -26.62 -19.34 -12.26
CA GLU A 90 -25.70 -19.91 -11.26
C GLU A 90 -24.30 -19.30 -11.36
N GLU A 91 -23.74 -19.17 -12.56
CA GLU A 91 -22.44 -18.52 -12.77
C GLU A 91 -22.48 -17.04 -12.39
N THR A 92 -23.56 -16.33 -12.72
CA THR A 92 -23.76 -14.93 -12.31
C THR A 92 -23.80 -14.80 -10.78
N ILE A 93 -24.52 -15.70 -10.09
CA ILE A 93 -24.55 -15.74 -8.63
C ILE A 93 -23.17 -16.02 -8.05
N GLN A 94 -22.39 -16.92 -8.66
CA GLN A 94 -21.00 -17.19 -8.24
C GLN A 94 -20.10 -15.97 -8.46
N LEU A 95 -20.24 -15.27 -9.58
CA LEU A 95 -19.45 -14.08 -9.93
C LEU A 95 -19.75 -12.92 -8.97
N VAL A 96 -21.03 -12.71 -8.64
CA VAL A 96 -21.47 -11.75 -7.62
C VAL A 96 -20.97 -12.13 -6.22
N LYS A 97 -20.96 -13.43 -5.87
CA LYS A 97 -20.39 -13.91 -4.61
C LYS A 97 -18.89 -13.66 -4.52
N MET A 98 -18.12 -14.03 -5.55
CA MET A 98 -16.67 -13.80 -5.59
C MET A 98 -16.34 -12.31 -5.53
N HIS A 99 -17.11 -11.46 -6.23
CA HIS A 99 -16.90 -10.02 -6.18
C HIS A 99 -17.16 -9.44 -4.80
N ASN A 100 -18.26 -9.84 -4.15
CA ASN A 100 -18.59 -9.42 -2.79
C ASN A 100 -17.55 -9.90 -1.77
N GLU A 101 -17.05 -11.13 -1.89
CA GLU A 101 -15.98 -11.63 -1.03
C GLU A 101 -14.68 -10.82 -1.21
N GLY A 102 -14.34 -10.47 -2.45
CA GLY A 102 -13.22 -9.57 -2.76
C GLY A 102 -13.37 -8.20 -2.09
N HIS A 103 -14.56 -7.59 -2.15
CA HIS A 103 -14.83 -6.31 -1.49
C HIS A 103 -14.74 -6.40 0.03
N ILE A 104 -15.33 -7.43 0.64
CA ILE A 104 -15.22 -7.67 2.08
C ILE A 104 -13.75 -7.81 2.47
N HIS A 105 -12.95 -8.52 1.68
CA HIS A 105 -11.52 -8.66 1.92
C HIS A 105 -10.79 -7.31 1.81
N THR A 106 -11.07 -6.50 0.79
CA THR A 106 -10.46 -5.17 0.62
C THR A 106 -10.82 -4.24 1.79
N ILE A 107 -12.10 -4.18 2.17
CA ILE A 107 -12.58 -3.38 3.30
C ILE A 107 -11.93 -3.84 4.60
N LEU A 108 -11.81 -5.15 4.80
CA LEU A 108 -11.15 -5.74 5.97
C LEU A 108 -9.68 -5.35 6.03
N HIS A 109 -8.95 -5.48 4.92
CA HIS A 109 -7.53 -5.15 4.85
C HIS A 109 -7.31 -3.66 5.13
N PHE A 110 -8.11 -2.80 4.50
CA PHE A 110 -8.08 -1.36 4.73
C PHE A 110 -8.38 -0.98 6.19
N SER A 111 -9.42 -1.59 6.78
CA SER A 111 -9.80 -1.35 8.18
C SER A 111 -8.72 -1.83 9.16
N THR A 112 -8.12 -2.99 8.88
CA THR A 112 -7.02 -3.53 9.68
C THR A 112 -5.80 -2.61 9.64
N ASN A 113 -5.49 -2.04 8.47
CA ASN A 113 -4.40 -1.09 8.32
C ASN A 113 -4.65 0.21 9.09
N ILE A 114 -5.87 0.75 9.07
CA ILE A 114 -6.24 1.94 9.84
C ILE A 114 -6.09 1.68 11.34
N ILE A 115 -6.61 0.55 11.84
CA ILE A 115 -6.51 0.19 13.26
C ILE A 115 -5.05 0.00 13.67
N SER A 116 -4.26 -0.67 12.83
CA SER A 116 -2.82 -0.84 13.06
C SER A 116 -2.09 0.50 13.14
N PHE A 117 -2.39 1.42 12.22
CA PHE A 117 -1.85 2.78 12.24
C PHE A 117 -2.26 3.55 13.50
N ALA A 118 -3.52 3.47 13.91
CA ALA A 118 -4.02 4.10 15.12
C ALA A 118 -3.29 3.57 16.37
N ILE A 119 -3.15 2.25 16.51
CA ILE A 119 -2.44 1.64 17.64
C ILE A 119 -0.96 2.02 17.63
N LEU A 120 -0.30 1.99 16.46
CA LEU A 120 1.11 2.37 16.34
C LEU A 120 1.32 3.85 16.69
N SER A 121 0.42 4.73 16.26
CA SER A 121 0.46 6.16 16.58
C SER A 121 0.25 6.41 18.08
N GLY A 122 -0.74 5.74 18.69
CA GLY A 122 -0.99 5.82 20.13
C GLY A 122 0.20 5.28 20.94
N TYR A 123 0.77 4.15 20.51
CA TYR A 123 1.97 3.58 21.11
C TYR A 123 3.17 4.54 21.01
N SER A 124 3.35 5.20 19.87
CA SER A 124 4.42 6.18 19.67
C SER A 124 4.26 7.40 20.59
N ILE A 125 3.03 7.89 20.80
CA ILE A 125 2.75 9.01 21.69
C ILE A 125 3.02 8.62 23.16
N LEU A 126 2.61 7.41 23.57
CA LEU A 126 2.83 6.91 24.93
C LEU A 126 4.32 6.60 25.20
N CYS A 127 5.04 6.07 24.22
CA CYS A 127 6.47 5.76 24.30
C CYS A 127 7.38 6.93 23.87
N ASN A 128 6.97 8.18 24.12
CA ASN A 128 7.76 9.36 23.74
C ASN A 128 9.16 9.40 24.39
N GLU A 129 9.30 8.92 25.63
CA GLU A 129 10.61 8.83 26.30
C GLU A 129 11.57 7.86 25.57
N GLU A 130 11.05 6.74 25.09
CA GLU A 130 11.83 5.74 24.35
C GLU A 130 12.20 6.25 22.95
N LEU A 131 11.31 6.99 22.30
CA LEU A 131 11.60 7.70 21.04
C LEU A 131 12.69 8.76 21.23
N ALA A 132 12.70 9.47 22.36
CA ALA A 132 13.75 10.44 22.67
C ALA A 132 15.12 9.74 22.84
N ILE A 133 15.15 8.56 23.49
CA ILE A 133 16.37 7.75 23.60
C ILE A 133 16.81 7.29 22.20
N LEU A 134 15.90 6.76 21.37
CA LEU A 134 16.22 6.36 20.01
C LEU A 134 16.77 7.53 19.17
N ASN A 135 16.13 8.70 19.24
CA ASN A 135 16.56 9.91 18.54
C ASN A 135 17.96 10.36 19.00
N SER A 136 18.24 10.28 20.31
CA SER A 136 19.57 10.58 20.84
C SER A 136 20.63 9.59 20.34
N TRP A 137 20.31 8.30 20.30
CA TRP A 137 21.21 7.25 19.79
C TRP A 137 21.47 7.38 18.29
N VAL A 138 20.44 7.60 17.48
CA VAL A 138 20.58 7.84 16.03
C VAL A 138 21.42 9.10 15.79
N ARG A 139 21.19 10.15 16.57
CA ARG A 139 21.94 11.40 16.48
C ARG A 139 23.41 11.21 16.85
N GLU A 140 23.70 10.47 17.92
CA GLU A 140 25.06 10.11 18.33
C GLU A 140 25.74 9.25 17.27
N PHE A 141 25.06 8.25 16.73
CA PHE A 141 25.55 7.44 15.61
C PHE A 141 25.88 8.30 14.40
N LEU A 142 24.97 9.18 13.98
CA LEU A 142 25.17 10.06 12.84
C LEU A 142 26.31 11.06 13.07
N TYR A 143 26.44 11.65 14.27
CA TYR A 143 27.53 12.59 14.56
C TYR A 143 28.90 11.91 14.66
N ASN A 144 28.95 10.67 15.12
CA ASN A 144 30.19 9.89 15.20
C ASN A 144 30.73 9.46 13.83
N LEU A 145 29.92 9.53 12.76
CA LEU A 145 30.40 9.31 11.40
C LEU A 145 31.29 10.47 10.93
N SER A 146 32.28 10.16 10.09
CA SER A 146 33.06 11.19 9.41
C SER A 146 32.20 11.94 8.39
N ASP A 147 32.54 13.19 8.12
CA ASP A 147 31.81 14.02 7.16
C ASP A 147 31.82 13.39 5.75
N THR A 148 32.90 12.72 5.37
CA THR A 148 32.98 11.93 4.12
C THR A 148 31.94 10.81 4.09
N ILE A 149 31.81 10.03 5.17
CA ILE A 149 30.83 8.92 5.21
C ILE A 149 29.40 9.47 5.23
N LYS A 150 29.15 10.56 5.96
CA LYS A 150 27.83 11.23 5.95
C LYS A 150 27.46 11.67 4.53
N ALA A 151 28.35 12.36 3.83
CA ALA A 151 28.12 12.81 2.46
C ALA A 151 27.89 11.64 1.50
N PHE A 152 28.70 10.58 1.60
CA PHE A 152 28.55 9.37 0.81
C PHE A 152 27.23 8.63 1.09
N SER A 153 26.83 8.45 2.35
CA SER A 153 25.56 7.80 2.71
C SER A 153 24.36 8.59 2.20
N ILE A 154 24.42 9.93 2.24
CA ILE A 154 23.38 10.79 1.69
C ILE A 154 23.31 10.62 0.17
N LEU A 155 24.44 10.64 -0.52
CA LEU A 155 24.49 10.43 -1.97
C LEU A 155 23.91 9.06 -2.36
N LEU A 156 24.38 7.99 -1.70
CA LEU A 156 23.89 6.62 -1.92
C LEU A 156 22.38 6.49 -1.71
N LEU A 157 21.84 7.09 -0.65
CA LEU A 157 20.40 7.06 -0.35
C LEU A 157 19.60 7.84 -1.41
N THR A 158 20.13 8.99 -1.82
CA THR A 158 19.52 9.84 -2.84
C THR A 158 19.48 9.12 -4.18
N ASP A 159 20.58 8.51 -4.58
CA ASP A 159 20.69 7.74 -5.82
C ASP A 159 19.84 6.46 -5.77
N PHE A 160 19.70 5.82 -4.61
CA PHE A 160 18.80 4.68 -4.48
C PHE A 160 17.31 5.08 -4.58
N CYS A 161 16.90 6.17 -3.93
CA CYS A 161 15.51 6.62 -3.92
C CYS A 161 15.09 7.31 -5.23
N ILE A 162 15.98 8.07 -5.84
CA ILE A 162 15.71 8.89 -7.04
C ILE A 162 16.22 8.20 -8.31
N GLY A 163 17.25 7.37 -8.21
CA GLY A 163 17.87 6.65 -9.34
C GLY A 163 17.01 5.54 -9.96
N PHE A 164 15.71 5.48 -9.62
CA PHE A 164 14.71 4.86 -10.48
C PHE A 164 14.52 5.70 -11.76
N HIS A 165 15.52 5.63 -12.64
CA HIS A 165 15.61 6.42 -13.89
C HIS A 165 14.60 6.01 -14.97
N SER A 166 13.76 5.00 -14.73
CA SER A 166 12.78 4.56 -15.71
C SER A 166 11.35 4.83 -15.26
N PRO A 167 10.52 5.45 -16.11
CA PRO A 167 9.06 5.53 -15.91
C PRO A 167 8.43 4.16 -15.63
N ARG A 168 9.05 3.07 -16.11
CA ARG A 168 8.61 1.70 -15.85
C ARG A 168 8.76 1.29 -14.37
N GLY A 169 9.86 1.65 -13.72
CA GLY A 169 10.07 1.35 -12.29
C GLY A 169 9.03 2.04 -11.41
N TRP A 170 8.80 3.33 -11.68
CA TRP A 170 7.74 4.10 -11.03
C TRP A 170 6.35 3.55 -11.32
N LYS A 171 6.07 3.10 -12.55
CA LYS A 171 4.80 2.45 -12.88
C LYS A 171 4.57 1.19 -12.05
N LEU A 172 5.59 0.37 -11.84
CA LEU A 172 5.48 -0.85 -11.02
C LEU A 172 5.20 -0.51 -9.55
N ILE A 173 5.97 0.41 -8.95
CA ILE A 173 5.80 0.80 -7.55
C ILE A 173 4.41 1.42 -7.33
N ILE A 174 4.02 2.38 -8.17
CA ILE A 174 2.73 3.05 -8.04
C ILE A 174 1.59 2.08 -8.33
N SER A 175 1.71 1.20 -9.33
CA SER A 175 0.69 0.19 -9.62
C SER A 175 0.54 -0.82 -8.48
N PHE A 176 1.62 -1.16 -7.78
CA PHE A 176 1.58 -2.04 -6.62
C PHE A 176 0.79 -1.38 -5.48
N VAL A 177 1.16 -0.16 -5.11
CA VAL A 177 0.45 0.61 -4.08
C VAL A 177 -1.02 0.84 -4.46
N TYR A 178 -1.27 1.25 -5.70
CA TYR A 178 -2.61 1.54 -6.21
C TYR A 178 -3.53 0.31 -6.18
N LYS A 179 -2.99 -0.89 -6.43
CA LYS A 179 -3.72 -2.17 -6.32
C LYS A 179 -4.02 -2.54 -4.87
N ASP A 180 -3.07 -2.33 -3.95
CA ASP A 180 -3.27 -2.62 -2.52
C ASP A 180 -4.35 -1.74 -1.87
N PHE A 181 -4.54 -0.53 -2.39
CA PHE A 181 -5.66 0.35 -2.00
C PHE A 181 -7.02 -0.06 -2.59
N GLY A 182 -7.06 -1.05 -3.49
CA GLY A 182 -8.31 -1.57 -4.06
C GLY A 182 -8.95 -0.69 -5.15
N PHE A 183 -8.22 0.28 -5.69
CA PHE A 183 -8.73 1.13 -6.77
C PHE A 183 -8.81 0.39 -8.10
N SER A 184 -9.80 0.71 -8.93
CA SER A 184 -9.92 0.18 -10.30
C SER A 184 -8.79 0.73 -11.17
N HIS A 185 -8.18 -0.15 -11.98
CA HIS A 185 -7.07 0.20 -12.85
C HIS A 185 -7.48 1.32 -13.81
N ASN A 186 -6.91 2.50 -13.62
CA ASN A 186 -7.10 3.64 -14.50
C ASN A 186 -5.73 4.08 -15.02
N ASP A 187 -5.43 3.73 -16.26
CA ASP A 187 -4.15 4.00 -16.90
C ASP A 187 -3.82 5.50 -16.98
N GLN A 188 -4.84 6.37 -17.07
CA GLN A 188 -4.63 7.82 -17.12
C GLN A 188 -4.15 8.35 -15.77
N ILE A 189 -4.81 7.98 -14.66
CA ILE A 189 -4.39 8.37 -13.31
C ILE A 189 -3.00 7.81 -13.00
N LEU A 190 -2.76 6.56 -13.36
CA LEU A 190 -1.45 5.92 -13.16
C LEU A 190 -0.35 6.64 -13.94
N SER A 191 -0.59 7.02 -15.20
CA SER A 191 0.38 7.74 -16.03
C SER A 191 0.67 9.15 -15.51
N VAL A 192 -0.36 9.86 -15.01
CA VAL A 192 -0.19 11.17 -14.38
C VAL A 192 0.62 11.06 -13.08
N LEU A 193 0.34 10.07 -12.24
CA LEU A 193 1.11 9.84 -11.02
C LEU A 193 2.57 9.47 -11.31
N VAL A 194 2.81 8.60 -12.29
CA VAL A 194 4.16 8.18 -12.72
C VAL A 194 4.98 9.35 -13.26
N SER A 195 4.36 10.38 -13.83
CA SER A 195 5.06 11.55 -14.35
C SER A 195 5.31 12.63 -13.29
N ILE A 196 4.36 12.85 -12.39
CA ILE A 196 4.45 13.93 -11.38
C ILE A 196 5.23 13.49 -10.14
N PHE A 197 4.96 12.28 -9.63
CA PHE A 197 5.49 11.82 -8.34
C PHE A 197 7.02 11.80 -8.28
N PRO A 198 7.75 11.30 -9.31
CA PRO A 198 9.21 11.28 -9.27
C PRO A 198 9.82 12.68 -9.21
N VAL A 199 9.22 13.65 -9.91
CA VAL A 199 9.70 15.04 -9.97
C VAL A 199 9.51 15.74 -8.63
N ILE A 200 8.35 15.55 -8.00
CA ILE A 200 8.09 16.08 -6.65
C ILE A 200 9.07 15.46 -5.65
N LEU A 201 9.25 14.14 -5.71
CA LEU A 201 10.13 13.42 -4.80
C LEU A 201 11.59 13.87 -4.95
N ASP A 202 12.07 14.03 -6.19
CA ASP A 202 13.40 14.57 -6.49
C ASP A 202 13.61 15.97 -5.91
N THR A 203 12.63 16.86 -6.11
CA THR A 203 12.68 18.23 -5.59
C THR A 203 12.69 18.25 -4.06
N PHE A 204 11.85 17.42 -3.44
CA PHE A 204 11.77 17.29 -1.99
C PHE A 204 13.09 16.80 -1.40
N PHE A 205 13.68 15.74 -1.97
CA PHE A 205 14.97 15.22 -1.50
C PHE A 205 16.10 16.22 -1.69
N LYS A 206 16.21 16.89 -2.85
CA LYS A 206 17.22 17.94 -3.07
C LYS A 206 17.12 19.05 -2.04
N TYR A 207 15.91 19.55 -1.77
CA TYR A 207 15.68 20.56 -0.76
C TYR A 207 16.03 20.06 0.66
N TRP A 208 15.57 18.86 1.02
CA TRP A 208 15.83 18.26 2.32
C TRP A 208 17.33 18.06 2.56
N ILE A 209 18.05 17.54 1.57
CA ILE A 209 19.50 17.34 1.63
C ILE A 209 20.20 18.69 1.82
N PHE A 210 19.88 19.69 1.01
CA PHE A 210 20.48 21.02 1.14
C PHE A 210 20.23 21.61 2.53
N HIS A 211 19.00 21.52 3.05
CA HIS A 211 18.67 22.01 4.38
C HIS A 211 19.40 21.23 5.50
N TYR A 212 19.46 19.91 5.38
CA TYR A 212 20.12 19.04 6.35
C TYR A 212 21.64 19.28 6.39
N LEU A 213 22.30 19.27 5.23
CA LEU A 213 23.74 19.48 5.12
C LEU A 213 24.16 20.83 5.71
N ASN A 214 23.42 21.90 5.38
CA ASN A 214 23.66 23.24 5.93
C ASN A 214 23.47 23.33 7.45
N ARG A 215 22.56 22.54 8.02
CA ARG A 215 22.34 22.51 9.48
C ARG A 215 23.45 21.77 10.22
N VAL A 216 24.09 20.78 9.59
CA VAL A 216 25.12 19.95 10.22
C VAL A 216 26.49 20.60 10.13
N SER A 217 26.95 20.97 8.93
CA SER A 217 28.21 21.69 8.75
C SER A 217 28.34 22.26 7.33
N PRO A 218 28.82 23.51 7.15
CA PRO A 218 29.13 24.07 5.83
C PRO A 218 30.20 23.26 5.07
N SER A 219 31.16 22.62 5.77
CA SER A 219 32.20 21.80 5.14
C SER A 219 31.62 20.56 4.43
N LEU A 220 30.55 20.00 4.97
CA LEU A 220 29.87 18.83 4.43
C LEU A 220 29.19 19.13 3.09
N VAL A 221 28.68 20.36 2.93
CA VAL A 221 28.08 20.82 1.68
C VAL A 221 29.12 20.86 0.55
N VAL A 222 30.32 21.35 0.84
CA VAL A 222 31.43 21.41 -0.14
C VAL A 222 31.86 20.00 -0.54
N ILE A 223 32.02 19.09 0.43
CA ILE A 223 32.37 17.68 0.17
C ILE A 223 31.28 17.01 -0.68
N TYR A 224 30.00 17.21 -0.34
CA TYR A 224 28.89 16.66 -1.11
C TYR A 224 28.86 17.14 -2.57
N HIS A 225 29.09 18.44 -2.82
CA HIS A 225 29.18 18.95 -4.19
C HIS A 225 30.38 18.34 -4.93
N SER A 226 31.55 18.28 -4.27
CA SER A 226 32.75 17.68 -4.89
C SER A 226 32.64 16.18 -5.19
N MET A 227 31.75 15.45 -4.52
CA MET A 227 31.49 14.03 -4.78
C MET A 227 30.41 13.80 -5.84
N LYS A 228 29.56 14.81 -6.06
CA LYS A 228 28.45 14.76 -7.01
C LYS A 228 28.85 15.24 -8.40
N ASP A 229 29.79 16.19 -8.47
CA ASP A 229 30.46 16.64 -9.69
C ASP A 229 31.45 15.58 -10.20
#